data_AF-A0A9P3Q7E9-F1
#
_entry.id   AF-A0A9P3Q7E9-F1
#
_cell.length_a   1.000
_cell.length_b   1.000
_cell.length_c   1.000
_cell.angle_alpha   90.00
_cell.angle_beta   90.00
_cell.angle_gamma   90.00
#
_symmetry.space_group_name_H-M   'P 1'
#
loop_
_entity.id
_entity.type
_entity.pdbx_description
1 polymer ?
#
loop_
_entity_poly.entity_id
_entity_poly.type
_entity_poly.pdbx_seq_one_letter_code
_entity_poly.pdbx_strand_id
1 'polypeptide(L)' 'MITLAAVAVIAALAMPIKQRCGAPGHTCGTAVDTDGNVHYYYEVEPFGIVLTEMVTGSDIPLFYRSGEEIVKVR' A
#
# COMPACT_ATOMS: atom_id res chain seq x y z
N MET A 1 -14.83 -20.91 -20.20
CA MET A 1 -15.18 -20.49 -18.82
C MET A 1 -13.95 -20.40 -17.93
N ILE A 2 -13.09 -21.44 -17.87
CA ILE A 2 -11.88 -21.44 -17.03
C ILE A 2 -10.93 -20.27 -17.37
N THR A 3 -10.74 -19.96 -18.65
CA THR A 3 -9.90 -18.84 -19.10
C THR A 3 -10.39 -17.49 -18.57
N LEU A 4 -11.68 -17.22 -18.68
CA LEU A 4 -12.29 -15.98 -18.18
C LEU A 4 -12.16 -15.85 -16.66
N ALA A 5 -12.41 -16.95 -15.93
CA ALA A 5 -12.25 -16.99 -14.48
C ALA A 5 -10.81 -16.70 -14.05
N ALA A 6 -9.83 -17.33 -14.71
CA ALA A 6 -8.42 -17.10 -14.43
C ALA A 6 -8.02 -15.64 -14.69
N VAL A 7 -8.46 -15.05 -15.81
CA VAL A 7 -8.21 -13.64 -16.13
C VAL A 7 -8.83 -12.71 -15.07
N ALA A 8 -10.05 -12.99 -14.62
CA ALA A 8 -10.70 -12.18 -13.59
C ALA A 8 -9.94 -12.22 -12.25
N VAL A 9 -9.45 -13.40 -11.85
CA VAL A 9 -8.64 -13.54 -10.62
C VAL A 9 -7.32 -12.77 -10.74
N ILE A 10 -6.62 -12.89 -11.87
CA ILE A 10 -5.37 -12.14 -12.09
C ILE A 10 -5.63 -10.64 -12.07
N ALA A 11 -6.70 -10.16 -12.70
CA ALA A 11 -7.07 -8.75 -12.69
C ALA A 11 -7.39 -8.26 -11.27
N ALA A 12 -8.09 -9.06 -10.45
CA ALA A 12 -8.35 -8.74 -9.05
C ALA A 12 -7.06 -8.66 -8.23
N LEU A 13 -6.12 -9.60 -8.40
CA LEU A 13 -4.83 -9.58 -7.71
C LEU A 13 -3.93 -8.42 -8.15
N ALA A 14 -4.08 -7.95 -9.38
CA ALA A 14 -3.36 -6.80 -9.92
C ALA A 14 -3.97 -5.45 -9.52
N MET A 15 -5.13 -5.41 -8.86
CA MET A 15 -5.79 -4.17 -8.48
C MET A 15 -4.86 -3.30 -7.61
N PRO A 16 -4.74 -2.00 -7.92
CA PRO A 16 -3.88 -1.09 -7.16
C PRO A 16 -4.54 -0.76 -5.83
N ILE A 17 -3.86 -1.09 -4.74
CA ILE A 17 -4.26 -0.78 -3.38
C ILE A 17 -3.25 0.19 -2.79
N LYS A 18 -3.73 1.33 -2.29
CA LYS A 18 -2.88 2.28 -1.56
C LYS A 18 -2.70 1.77 -0.12
N GLN A 19 -1.46 1.52 0.28
CA GLN A 19 -1.08 1.21 1.65
C GLN A 19 -0.26 2.37 2.21
N ARG A 20 -0.56 2.76 3.45
CA ARG A 20 0.32 3.68 4.19
C ARG A 20 1.40 2.85 4.86
N CYS A 21 2.62 3.37 4.86
CA CYS A 21 3.74 2.83 5.63
C CYS A 21 4.34 1.53 5.11
N GLY A 22 4.28 1.29 3.80
CA GLY A 22 4.77 0.06 3.15
C GLY A 22 3.72 -1.04 3.32
N ALA A 23 3.77 -1.75 4.44
CA ALA A 23 2.94 -2.92 4.67
C ALA A 23 1.75 -2.71 5.64
N PRO A 24 0.71 -3.57 5.59
CA PRO A 24 -0.40 -3.56 6.54
C PRO A 24 0.05 -3.65 8.00
N GLY A 25 -0.48 -2.76 8.84
CA GLY A 25 -0.19 -2.75 10.28
C GLY A 25 1.08 -2.01 10.67
N HIS A 26 1.85 -1.52 9.70
CA HIS A 26 2.97 -0.63 9.96
C HIS A 26 2.48 0.78 10.30
N THR A 27 3.15 1.40 11.27
CA THR A 27 2.94 2.79 11.63
C THR A 27 4.17 3.60 11.23
N CYS A 28 3.95 4.57 10.36
CA CYS A 28 4.91 5.57 9.95
C CYS A 28 4.24 6.95 10.07
N GLY A 29 5.06 7.97 10.10
CA GLY A 29 4.62 9.34 10.23
C GLY A 29 5.78 10.17 10.72
N THR A 30 6.08 11.28 10.06
CA THR A 30 7.05 12.23 10.58
C THR A 30 6.50 12.90 11.84
N ALA A 31 7.40 13.53 12.62
CA ALA A 31 6.94 14.56 13.56
C ALA A 31 6.17 15.65 12.81
N VAL A 32 5.30 16.36 13.54
CA VAL A 32 4.57 17.51 12.99
C VAL A 32 5.57 18.57 12.53
N ASP A 33 5.47 18.99 11.27
CA ASP A 33 6.32 20.02 10.71
C ASP A 33 5.91 21.43 11.19
N THR A 34 6.69 22.45 10.79
CA THR A 34 6.44 23.85 11.15
C THR A 34 5.13 24.39 10.59
N ASP A 35 4.58 23.76 9.55
CA ASP A 35 3.32 24.12 8.90
C ASP A 35 2.12 23.35 9.48
N GLY A 36 2.35 22.49 10.48
CA GLY A 36 1.32 21.71 11.17
C GLY A 36 0.92 20.43 10.43
N ASN A 37 1.77 19.88 9.57
CA ASN A 37 1.50 18.66 8.82
C ASN A 37 2.30 17.45 9.33
N VAL A 38 1.69 16.27 9.20
CA VAL A 38 2.35 14.97 9.33
C VAL A 38 2.49 14.38 7.94
N HIS A 39 3.69 13.89 7.65
CA HIS A 39 3.99 13.24 6.39
C HIS A 39 3.98 11.73 6.56
N TYR A 40 3.18 11.05 5.74
CA TYR A 40 3.05 9.60 5.73
C TYR A 40 3.62 9.04 4.43
N TYR A 41 4.59 8.14 4.54
CA TYR A 41 5.00 7.34 3.39
C TYR A 41 3.84 6.46 2.93
N TYR A 42 3.63 6.32 1.63
CA TYR A 42 2.66 5.39 1.07
C TYR A 42 3.21 4.67 -0.15
N GLU A 43 2.68 3.47 -0.37
CA GLU A 43 2.93 2.65 -1.54
C GLU A 43 1.59 2.27 -2.18
N VAL A 44 1.60 2.10 -3.50
CA VAL A 44 0.47 1.59 -4.28
C VAL A 44 0.91 0.26 -4.84
N GLU A 45 0.30 -0.79 -4.33
CA GLU A 45 0.75 -2.16 -4.54
C GLU A 45 -0.35 -3.02 -5.16
N PRO A 46 0.02 -4.10 -5.87
CA PRO A 46 -0.96 -5.10 -6.27
C PRO A 46 -1.62 -5.71 -5.02
N PHE A 47 -2.95 -5.87 -5.05
CA PHE A 47 -3.67 -6.53 -3.97
C PHE A 47 -3.09 -7.90 -3.58
N GLY A 48 -2.55 -8.65 -4.55
CA GLY A 48 -1.85 -9.91 -4.26
C GLY A 48 -0.60 -9.76 -3.39
N ILE A 49 0.13 -8.65 -3.51
CA ILE A 49 1.30 -8.36 -2.65
C ILE A 49 0.82 -8.08 -1.24
N VAL A 50 -0.13 -7.16 -1.07
CA VAL A 50 -0.72 -6.82 0.24
C VAL A 50 -1.21 -8.07 0.98
N LEU A 51 -1.86 -9.01 0.28
CA LEU A 51 -2.28 -10.29 0.87
C LEU A 51 -1.09 -11.15 1.29
N THR A 52 -0.04 -11.19 0.48
CA THR A 52 1.17 -11.95 0.78
C THR A 52 1.88 -11.38 2.00
N GLU A 53 2.06 -10.06 2.08
CA GLU A 53 2.66 -9.39 3.23
C GLU A 53 1.87 -9.60 4.52
N MET A 54 0.53 -9.59 4.44
CA MET A 54 -0.32 -9.89 5.59
C MET A 54 -0.10 -11.32 6.12
N VAL A 55 0.20 -12.27 5.24
CA VAL A 55 0.44 -13.67 5.61
C VAL A 55 1.88 -13.90 6.08
N THR A 56 2.86 -13.25 5.44
CA THR A 56 4.30 -13.44 5.75
C THR A 56 4.80 -12.51 6.85
N GLY A 57 4.08 -11.42 7.14
CA GLY A 57 4.51 -10.36 8.05
C GLY A 57 5.78 -9.64 7.60
N SER A 58 6.12 -9.73 6.31
CA SER A 58 7.33 -9.15 5.73
C SER A 58 6.96 -8.13 4.66
N ASP A 59 7.70 -7.03 4.63
CA ASP A 59 7.61 -5.97 3.62
C ASP A 59 8.26 -6.47 2.31
N ILE A 60 7.49 -6.53 1.22
CA ILE A 60 7.94 -6.96 -0.10
C ILE A 60 8.08 -5.68 -0.94
N PRO A 61 9.27 -5.34 -1.46
CA PRO A 61 9.48 -4.10 -2.21
C PRO A 61 8.94 -4.20 -3.65
N LEU A 62 7.65 -4.50 -3.81
CA LEU A 62 6.95 -4.65 -5.08
C LEU A 62 5.71 -3.77 -5.11
N PHE A 63 5.92 -2.53 -5.53
CA PHE A 63 4.90 -1.52 -5.68
C PHE A 63 4.86 -0.98 -7.11
N TYR A 64 3.67 -0.54 -7.55
CA TYR A 64 3.52 0.20 -8.80
C TYR A 64 4.03 1.64 -8.67
N ARG A 65 3.84 2.25 -7.49
CA ARG A 65 4.26 3.62 -7.20
C ARG A 65 4.39 3.83 -5.70
N SER A 66 5.34 4.64 -5.27
CA SER A 66 5.44 5.13 -3.90
C SER A 66 5.44 6.66 -3.85
N GLY A 67 5.23 7.22 -2.66
CA GLY A 67 5.25 8.65 -2.43
C GLY A 67 4.93 9.03 -0.99
N GLU A 68 4.61 10.31 -0.80
CA GLU A 68 4.32 10.89 0.50
C GLU A 68 2.93 11.53 0.52
N GLU A 69 2.19 11.25 1.58
CA GLU A 69 0.86 11.78 1.84
C GLU A 69 0.93 12.74 3.03
N ILE A 70 0.58 14.01 2.76
CA ILE A 70 0.64 15.09 3.73
C ILE A 70 -0.74 15.26 4.37
N VAL A 71 -0.81 15.18 5.70
CA VAL A 71 -2.05 15.32 6.45
C VAL A 71 -1.89 16.40 7.52
N LYS A 72 -2.80 17.38 7.54
CA LYS A 72 -2.78 18.47 8.52
C LYS A 72 -3.28 18.02 9.88
N VAL A 73 -2.54 18.35 10.93
CA VAL A 73 -2.90 18.09 12.32
C VAL A 73 -3.84 19.20 12.79
N ARG A 74 -5.11 19.08 12.38
CA ARG A 74 -6.29 19.84 12.83
C ARG A 74 -6.08 21.30 13.28
#